data_AF-A0A3N5ZGD0-F1
#
_entry.id   AF-A0A3N5ZGD0-F1
#
_cell.length_a   1.000
_cell.length_b   1.000
_cell.length_c   1.000
_cell.angle_alpha   90.00
_cell.angle_beta   90.00
_cell.angle_gamma   90.00
#
_symmetry.space_group_name_H-M   'P 1'
#
loop_
_entity.id
_entity.type
_entity.pdbx_description
1 polymer ?
#
loop_
_entity_poly.entity_id
_entity_poly.type
_entity_poly.pdbx_seq_one_letter_code
_entity_poly.pdbx_strand_id
1 'polypeptide(L)' 'MARGWESKSIESQQEEAAARQRKPERPPTPEEIAQRTRRRTLELARARAASDLARARTASHREMLERALASLDEQLTAE' A
#
# COMPACT_ATOMS: atom_id res chain seq x y z
N MET A 1 -1.31 -29.64 -6.41
CA MET A 1 -0.75 -28.83 -5.30
C MET A 1 -0.57 -27.40 -5.80
N ALA A 2 -1.66 -26.63 -5.91
CA ALA A 2 -1.59 -25.23 -6.27
C ALA A 2 -0.96 -24.48 -5.10
N ARG A 3 0.15 -23.82 -5.38
CA ARG A 3 1.04 -23.19 -4.41
C ARG A 3 0.30 -22.03 -3.74
N GLY A 4 -0.23 -22.27 -2.54
CA GLY A 4 -0.63 -21.22 -1.61
C GLY A 4 0.62 -20.49 -1.13
N TRP A 5 0.96 -19.40 -1.80
CA TRP A 5 2.13 -18.57 -1.52
C TRP A 5 1.73 -17.09 -1.41
N GLU A 6 0.58 -16.79 -0.80
CA GLU A 6 0.08 -15.41 -0.65
C GLU A 6 -0.50 -15.10 0.74
N SER A 7 -0.08 -15.78 1.81
CA SER A 7 -0.59 -15.43 3.15
C SER A 7 0.38 -15.67 4.33
N LYS A 8 1.70 -15.73 4.12
CA LYS A 8 2.65 -16.08 5.20
C LYS A 8 3.82 -15.12 5.42
N SER A 9 3.76 -13.88 4.95
CA SER A 9 4.92 -12.97 5.08
C SER A 9 4.59 -11.50 5.35
N ILE A 10 3.55 -11.22 6.15
CA ILE A 10 3.31 -9.85 6.64
C ILE A 10 3.02 -9.87 8.15
N GLU A 11 3.91 -10.48 8.94
CA GLU A 11 3.88 -10.35 10.40
C GLU A 11 5.24 -9.92 10.99
N SER A 12 6.29 -9.76 10.16
CA SER A 12 7.67 -9.69 10.68
C SER A 12 8.38 -8.33 10.62
N GLN A 13 7.71 -7.19 10.41
CA GLN A 13 8.43 -5.92 10.19
C GLN A 13 7.86 -4.71 10.93
N GLN A 14 7.60 -4.83 12.24
CA GLN A 14 7.33 -3.64 13.08
C GLN A 14 8.07 -3.63 14.43
N GLU A 15 9.12 -4.43 14.62
CA GLU A 15 9.91 -4.36 15.87
C GLU A 15 10.92 -3.20 15.94
N GLU A 16 11.20 -2.45 14.85
CA GLU A 16 12.34 -1.51 14.84
C GLU A 16 12.03 -0.01 14.94
N ALA A 17 10.77 0.42 15.10
CA ALA A 17 10.45 1.86 15.17
C ALA A 17 10.41 2.46 16.60
N ALA A 18 10.76 1.70 17.64
CA ALA A 18 10.55 2.09 19.04
C ALA A 18 11.70 2.91 19.68
N ALA A 19 12.78 3.24 18.97
CA ALA A 19 13.99 3.78 19.61
C ALA A 19 14.09 5.31 19.66
N ARG A 20 13.17 6.09 19.07
CA ARG A 20 13.35 7.55 18.99
C ARG A 20 12.12 8.35 19.42
N GLN A 21 12.03 8.50 20.74
CA GLN A 21 11.55 9.70 21.43
C GLN A 21 10.03 9.91 21.52
N ARG A 22 9.55 9.90 22.77
CA ARG A 22 8.36 10.57 23.35
C ARG A 22 7.14 9.66 23.62
N LYS A 23 6.96 9.38 24.93
CA LYS A 23 5.80 8.76 25.62
C LYS A 23 5.54 7.30 25.23
N PRO A 24 5.09 6.44 26.17
CA PRO A 24 4.61 5.11 25.80
C PRO A 24 3.30 5.31 25.04
N GLU A 25 3.38 5.52 23.73
CA GLU A 25 2.24 5.35 22.85
C GLU A 25 1.75 3.92 23.07
N ARG A 26 0.46 3.80 23.42
CA ARG A 26 -0.19 2.50 23.55
C ARG A 26 0.13 1.70 22.29
N PRO A 27 0.46 0.40 22.40
CA PRO A 27 0.68 -0.41 21.20
C PRO A 27 -0.54 -0.23 20.28
N PRO A 28 -0.31 -0.03 18.96
CA PRO A 28 -1.39 0.25 18.04
C PRO A 28 -2.41 -0.88 18.08
N THR A 29 -3.69 -0.52 18.04
CA THR A 29 -4.75 -1.53 18.03
C THR A 29 -4.69 -2.34 16.73
N PRO A 30 -5.22 -3.57 16.71
CA PRO A 30 -5.31 -4.35 15.48
C PRO A 30 -5.99 -3.59 14.33
N GLU A 31 -6.96 -2.74 14.64
CA GLU A 31 -7.66 -1.88 13.67
C GLU A 31 -6.72 -0.79 13.10
N GLU A 32 -5.93 -0.13 13.94
CA GLU A 32 -4.94 0.87 13.49
C GLU A 32 -3.85 0.24 12.61
N ILE A 33 -3.41 -0.97 12.95
CA ILE A 33 -2.45 -1.74 12.13
C ILE A 33 -3.07 -2.08 10.78
N ALA A 34 -4.33 -2.53 10.76
CA ALA A 34 -5.04 -2.86 9.54
C ALA A 34 -5.20 -1.62 8.63
N GLN A 35 -5.59 -0.48 9.18
CA GLN A 35 -5.69 0.78 8.42
C GLN A 35 -4.34 1.21 7.84
N ARG A 36 -3.26 1.20 8.65
CA ARG A 36 -1.90 1.50 8.16
C ARG A 36 -1.47 0.56 7.03
N THR A 37 -1.78 -0.73 7.15
CA THR A 37 -1.43 -1.74 6.15
C THR A 37 -2.22 -1.54 4.85
N ARG A 38 -3.52 -1.22 4.96
CA ARG A 38 -4.38 -0.89 3.81
C ARG A 38 -3.86 0.32 3.06
N ARG A 39 -3.60 1.42 3.78
CA ARG A 39 -3.01 2.64 3.21
C ARG A 39 -1.68 2.34 2.52
N ARG A 40 -0.79 1.59 3.17
CA ARG A 40 0.51 1.20 2.59
C ARG A 40 0.34 0.41 1.29
N THR A 41 -0.66 -0.48 1.24
CA THR A 41 -0.98 -1.28 0.05
C THR A 41 -1.44 -0.38 -1.10
N LEU A 42 -2.32 0.58 -0.82
CA LEU A 42 -2.81 1.56 -1.80
C LEU A 42 -1.66 2.44 -2.33
N GLU A 43 -0.77 2.92 -1.46
CA GLU A 43 0.42 3.70 -1.85
C GLU A 43 1.35 2.90 -2.78
N LEU A 44 1.58 1.63 -2.48
CA LEU A 44 2.40 0.74 -3.33
C LEU A 44 1.74 0.49 -4.69
N ALA A 45 0.43 0.24 -4.71
CA ALA A 45 -0.33 0.06 -5.95
C ALA A 45 -0.25 1.32 -6.83
N ARG A 46 -0.39 2.50 -6.22
CA ARG A 46 -0.28 3.80 -6.90
C ARG A 46 1.11 4.00 -7.50
N ALA A 47 2.16 3.75 -6.71
CA ALA A 47 3.54 3.88 -7.18
C ALA A 47 3.83 2.95 -8.37
N ARG A 48 3.30 1.73 -8.33
CA ARG A 48 3.42 0.78 -9.44
C ARG A 48 2.69 1.28 -10.69
N ALA A 49 1.43 1.70 -10.57
CA ALA A 49 0.65 2.21 -11.70
C ALA A 49 1.31 3.45 -12.34
N ALA A 50 1.89 4.34 -11.54
CA ALA A 50 2.64 5.50 -12.04
C ALA A 50 3.90 5.10 -12.80
N SER A 51 4.65 4.11 -12.29
CA SER A 51 5.82 3.56 -12.99
C SER A 51 5.44 2.89 -14.31
N ASP A 52 4.34 2.13 -14.31
CA ASP A 52 3.81 1.48 -15.51
C ASP A 52 3.34 2.53 -16.53
N LEU A 53 2.73 3.64 -16.07
CA LEU A 53 2.28 4.73 -16.93
C LEU A 53 3.47 5.43 -17.61
N ALA A 54 4.56 5.66 -16.87
CA ALA A 54 5.78 6.24 -17.42
C ALA A 54 6.42 5.37 -18.52
N ARG A 55 6.19 4.05 -18.48
CA ARG A 55 6.73 3.08 -19.47
C ARG A 55 5.72 2.73 -20.57
N ALA A 56 4.45 3.08 -20.40
CA ALA A 56 3.38 2.75 -21.33
C ALA A 56 3.54 3.51 -22.66
N ARG A 57 3.46 2.75 -23.76
CA ARG A 57 3.66 3.28 -25.12
C ARG A 57 2.35 3.44 -25.91
N THR A 58 1.30 2.74 -25.50
CA THR A 58 0.00 2.75 -26.18
C THR A 58 -0.98 3.65 -25.45
N ALA A 59 -1.74 4.46 -26.20
CA ALA A 59 -2.70 5.41 -25.64
C ALA A 59 -3.76 4.73 -24.77
N SER A 60 -4.32 3.60 -25.23
CA SER A 60 -5.31 2.83 -24.46
C SER A 60 -4.78 2.31 -23.12
N HIS A 61 -3.53 1.86 -23.06
CA HIS A 61 -2.91 1.39 -21.82
C HIS A 61 -2.64 2.56 -20.87
N ARG A 62 -2.20 3.70 -21.40
CA ARG A 62 -2.03 4.93 -20.61
C ARG A 62 -3.33 5.39 -19.99
N GLU A 63 -4.41 5.49 -20.76
CA GLU A 63 -5.73 5.87 -20.25
C GLU A 63 -6.22 4.93 -19.16
N MET A 64 -6.00 3.63 -19.32
CA MET A 64 -6.34 2.64 -18.28
C MET A 64 -5.55 2.90 -16.98
N LEU A 65 -4.25 3.17 -17.08
CA LEU A 65 -3.39 3.44 -15.92
C LEU A 65 -3.71 4.78 -15.25
N GLU A 66 -4.06 5.80 -16.03
CA GLU A 66 -4.52 7.10 -15.51
C GLU A 66 -5.82 6.96 -14.71
N ARG A 67 -6.79 6.19 -15.21
CA ARG A 67 -8.02 5.87 -14.47
C ARG A 67 -7.76 5.07 -13.20
N ALA A 68 -6.85 4.10 -13.28
CA ALA A 68 -6.45 3.31 -12.11
C ALA A 68 -5.80 4.20 -11.04
N LEU A 69 -4.93 5.13 -11.44
CA LEU A 69 -4.31 6.10 -10.53
C LEU A 69 -5.36 7.00 -9.86
N ALA A 70 -6.33 7.53 -10.62
CA ALA A 70 -7.39 8.35 -10.06
C ALA A 70 -8.21 7.58 -9.00
N SER A 71 -8.57 6.32 -9.27
CA SER A 71 -9.30 5.49 -8.31
C SER A 71 -8.48 5.17 -7.05
N LEU A 72 -7.16 4.96 -7.19
CA LEU A 72 -6.27 4.74 -6.06
C LEU A 72 -6.09 6.02 -5.22
N ASP A 73 -6.02 7.18 -5.87
CA ASP A 73 -5.95 8.48 -5.21
C ASP A 73 -7.23 8.80 -4.44
N GLU A 74 -8.40 8.54 -5.02
CA GLU A 74 -9.68 8.66 -4.32
C GLU A 74 -9.71 7.81 -3.05
N GLN A 75 -9.31 6.54 -3.13
CA GLN A 75 -9.24 5.64 -1.97
C GLN A 75 -8.25 6.13 -0.89
N LEU A 76 -7.13 6.74 -1.29
CA LEU A 76 -6.14 7.29 -0.35
C LEU A 76 -6.61 8.57 0.32
N THR A 77 -7.48 9.35 -0.33
CA THR A 77 -8.06 10.58 0.25
C THR A 77 -9.34 10.35 1.04
N ALA A 78 -10.03 9.22 0.81
CA ALA A 78 -11.24 8.83 1.51
C ALA A 78 -10.98 8.16 2.87
N GLU A 79 -9.73 7.77 3.16
CA GLU A 79 -9.21 7.34 4.47
C GLU A 79 -8.90 8.53 5.39
#